data_AF-A0A090X472-F1
#
_entry.id   AF-A0A090X472-F1
#
_cell.length_a   1.000
_cell.length_b   1.000
_cell.length_c   1.000
_cell.angle_alpha   90.00
_cell.angle_beta   90.00
_cell.angle_gamma   90.00
#
_symmetry.space_group_name_H-M   'P 1'
#
loop_
_entity.id
_entity.type
_entity.pdbx_description
1 polymer ?
#
loop_
_entity_poly.entity_id
_entity_poly.type
_entity_poly.pdbx_seq_one_letter_code
_entity_poly.pdbx_strand_id
1 'polypeptide(L)'
;MNNRSFNIGSEWLYMKLYCKPFFADTILLSVRSYLNSLLNERILLKFFYVRYIDSSFHLRVRLKLSDRTFFSEVVNEIHEILNKEILNDMVSIKLDNYQRELERYGIKDFDDVETLFFYNSITTLNFIEKREDGLLKDSDRWQFGLFYANYILSLFNMNIKEKLEFVKLNDASFSEEFNKNKVLNKQLDKKYRAKENIIKASFFNSNYLTLLHQDLKLPLSPKIKTNIERISNQSSDQNSLFYMLSNVIHMDCNRLFRNEQRKHEYVIYDFLSRFYKKEFYHNLKKNA
;
A
#
# COMPACT_ATOMS: atom_id res chain seq x y z
N MET A 1 -16.21 16.04 -8.23
CA MET A 1 -17.49 15.67 -7.59
C MET A 1 -17.16 14.78 -6.39
N ASN A 2 -17.52 15.20 -5.19
CA ASN A 2 -17.23 14.46 -3.95
C ASN A 2 -18.35 13.45 -3.64
N ASN A 3 -18.61 12.54 -4.59
CA ASN A 3 -19.51 11.43 -4.33
C ASN A 3 -18.87 10.55 -3.24
N ARG A 4 -19.61 10.37 -2.14
CA ARG A 4 -19.18 9.61 -0.95
C ARG A 4 -19.51 8.13 -1.07
N SER A 5 -20.62 7.80 -1.74
CA SER A 5 -21.12 6.44 -1.90
C SER A 5 -21.31 6.13 -3.38
N PHE A 6 -20.84 4.96 -3.78
CA PHE A 6 -21.00 4.40 -5.11
C PHE A 6 -21.74 3.09 -4.98
N ASN A 7 -22.96 3.05 -5.51
CA ASN A 7 -23.80 1.86 -5.45
C ASN A 7 -23.42 0.86 -6.54
N ILE A 8 -23.85 -0.39 -6.37
CA ILE A 8 -23.73 -1.43 -7.41
C ILE A 8 -24.31 -0.91 -8.74
N GLY A 9 -23.57 -1.10 -9.84
CA GLY A 9 -23.91 -0.59 -11.17
C GLY A 9 -23.45 0.85 -11.46
N SER A 10 -22.72 1.49 -10.53
CA SER A 10 -22.01 2.75 -10.80
C SER A 10 -20.65 2.53 -11.49
N GLU A 11 -19.89 3.60 -11.72
CA GLU A 11 -18.53 3.53 -12.25
C GLU A 11 -17.52 2.83 -11.33
N TRP A 12 -17.88 2.59 -10.06
CA TRP A 12 -17.06 1.80 -9.14
C TRP A 12 -17.66 0.40 -8.96
N LEU A 13 -16.94 -0.60 -9.49
CA LEU A 13 -17.19 -2.01 -9.21
C LEU A 13 -16.41 -2.40 -7.95
N TYR A 14 -17.15 -2.78 -6.91
CA TYR A 14 -16.58 -3.22 -5.63
C TYR A 14 -16.98 -4.66 -5.33
N MET A 15 -15.97 -5.53 -5.23
CA MET A 15 -16.11 -6.94 -4.94
C MET A 15 -15.41 -7.31 -3.63
N LYS A 16 -16.06 -8.16 -2.84
CA LYS A 16 -15.46 -8.91 -1.75
C LYS A 16 -15.19 -10.33 -2.22
N LEU A 17 -13.91 -10.72 -2.26
CA LEU A 17 -13.46 -12.06 -2.61
C LEU A 17 -13.08 -12.81 -1.33
N TYR A 18 -14.04 -13.54 -0.78
CA TYR A 18 -13.87 -14.33 0.43
C TYR A 18 -13.00 -15.55 0.14
N CYS A 19 -11.91 -15.71 0.90
CA CYS A 19 -10.90 -16.74 0.65
C CYS A 19 -10.04 -16.98 1.91
N LYS A 20 -9.05 -17.88 1.83
CA LYS A 20 -8.05 -18.04 2.90
C LYS A 20 -6.90 -17.02 2.75
N PRO A 21 -6.31 -16.52 3.86
CA PRO A 21 -5.24 -15.51 3.81
C PRO A 21 -4.04 -15.85 2.91
N PHE A 22 -3.63 -17.13 2.90
CA PHE A 22 -2.49 -17.59 2.09
C PHE A 22 -2.82 -17.67 0.59
N PHE A 23 -4.11 -17.79 0.24
CA PHE A 23 -4.57 -17.93 -1.15
C PHE A 23 -4.84 -16.58 -1.83
N ALA A 24 -4.94 -15.51 -1.05
CA ALA A 24 -5.21 -14.16 -1.54
C ALA A 24 -4.21 -13.67 -2.60
N ASP A 25 -2.92 -13.99 -2.45
CA ASP A 25 -1.90 -13.62 -3.44
C ASP A 25 -2.13 -14.35 -4.77
N THR A 26 -2.54 -15.63 -4.72
CA THR A 26 -2.87 -16.42 -5.91
C THR A 26 -4.05 -15.80 -6.66
N ILE A 27 -5.14 -15.48 -5.96
CA ILE A 27 -6.33 -14.83 -6.55
C ILE A 27 -5.95 -13.52 -7.24
N LEU A 28 -5.16 -12.69 -6.56
CA LEU A 28 -4.71 -11.40 -7.07
C LEU A 28 -3.86 -11.54 -8.35
N LEU A 29 -3.01 -12.57 -8.41
CA LEU A 29 -2.24 -12.88 -9.63
C LEU A 29 -3.11 -13.44 -10.75
N SER A 30 -4.10 -14.29 -10.45
CA SER A 30 -5.00 -14.86 -11.46
C SER A 30 -5.74 -13.77 -12.24
N VAL A 31 -6.21 -12.72 -11.57
CA VAL A 31 -6.94 -11.62 -12.23
C VAL A 31 -6.02 -10.55 -12.85
N ARG A 32 -4.72 -10.57 -12.54
CA ARG A 32 -3.78 -9.48 -12.90
C ARG A 32 -3.67 -9.25 -14.41
N SER A 33 -3.56 -10.32 -15.20
CA SER A 33 -3.44 -10.20 -16.67
C SER A 33 -4.65 -9.48 -17.27
N TYR A 34 -5.86 -9.84 -16.81
CA TYR A 34 -7.09 -9.20 -17.25
C TYR A 34 -7.15 -7.73 -16.83
N LEU A 35 -6.84 -7.42 -15.55
CA LEU A 35 -6.78 -6.04 -15.08
C LEU A 35 -5.80 -5.19 -15.89
N ASN A 36 -4.64 -5.74 -16.25
CA ASN A 36 -3.67 -5.06 -17.10
C ASN A 36 -4.21 -4.79 -18.51
N SER A 37 -4.96 -5.73 -19.11
CA SER A 37 -5.64 -5.50 -20.40
C SER A 37 -6.59 -4.32 -20.31
N LEU A 38 -7.46 -4.31 -19.28
CA LEU A 38 -8.42 -3.23 -19.08
C LEU A 38 -7.76 -1.87 -18.86
N LEU A 39 -6.61 -1.83 -18.17
CA LEU A 39 -5.81 -0.59 -17.99
C LEU A 39 -5.26 -0.09 -19.33
N ASN A 40 -4.73 -0.99 -20.17
CA ASN A 40 -4.18 -0.66 -21.48
C ASN A 40 -5.26 -0.15 -22.45
N GLU A 41 -6.45 -0.74 -22.39
CA GLU A 41 -7.62 -0.37 -23.19
C GLU A 41 -8.36 0.87 -22.65
N ARG A 42 -7.95 1.39 -21.48
CA ARG A 42 -8.60 2.50 -20.77
C ARG A 42 -10.05 2.21 -20.37
N ILE A 43 -10.40 0.94 -20.23
CA ILE A 43 -11.66 0.49 -19.63
C ILE A 43 -11.56 0.62 -18.09
N LEU A 44 -10.42 0.25 -17.52
CA LEU A 44 -10.10 0.45 -16.11
C LEU A 44 -9.28 1.73 -15.94
N LEU A 45 -9.73 2.62 -15.07
CA LEU A 45 -9.04 3.87 -14.75
C LEU A 45 -8.16 3.76 -13.51
N LYS A 46 -8.64 3.04 -12.48
CA LYS A 46 -7.94 2.79 -11.23
C LYS A 46 -8.36 1.45 -10.66
N PHE A 47 -7.44 0.77 -9.99
CA PHE A 47 -7.71 -0.44 -9.24
C PHE A 47 -7.00 -0.40 -7.90
N PHE A 48 -7.66 -0.80 -6.83
CA PHE A 48 -6.94 -1.13 -5.63
C PHE A 48 -7.65 -2.21 -4.83
N TYR A 49 -6.88 -2.91 -4.02
CA TYR A 49 -7.41 -3.92 -3.11
C TYR A 49 -6.97 -3.63 -1.68
N VAL A 50 -7.66 -4.23 -0.71
CA VAL A 50 -7.22 -4.29 0.69
C VAL A 50 -7.54 -5.68 1.24
N ARG A 51 -6.75 -6.15 2.21
CA ARG A 51 -7.00 -7.40 2.94
C ARG A 51 -7.83 -7.09 4.18
N TYR A 52 -8.94 -7.79 4.37
CA TYR A 52 -9.87 -7.48 5.46
C TYR A 52 -10.40 -8.74 6.13
N ILE A 53 -10.84 -8.59 7.37
CA ILE A 53 -11.51 -9.63 8.15
C ILE A 53 -12.77 -9.00 8.71
N ASP A 54 -13.95 -9.45 8.25
CA ASP A 54 -15.24 -9.12 8.86
C ASP A 54 -15.84 -10.36 9.54
N SER A 55 -16.73 -11.10 8.88
CA SER A 55 -17.13 -12.45 9.28
C SER A 55 -16.05 -13.48 8.95
N SER A 56 -15.30 -13.23 7.88
CA SER A 56 -14.17 -14.07 7.46
C SER A 56 -13.18 -13.26 6.62
N PHE A 57 -11.99 -13.83 6.40
CA PHE A 57 -10.96 -13.19 5.60
C PHE A 57 -11.43 -13.02 4.15
N HIS A 58 -11.21 -11.84 3.58
CA HIS A 58 -11.50 -11.55 2.19
C HIS A 58 -10.62 -10.44 1.64
N LEU A 59 -10.52 -10.39 0.31
CA LEU A 59 -10.01 -9.22 -0.41
C LEU A 59 -11.17 -8.28 -0.74
N ARG A 60 -10.98 -6.99 -0.50
CA ARG A 60 -11.88 -5.94 -0.97
C ARG A 60 -11.27 -5.31 -2.21
N VAL A 61 -11.73 -5.71 -3.38
CA VAL A 61 -11.24 -5.29 -4.69
C VAL A 61 -12.14 -4.20 -5.26
N ARG A 62 -11.57 -3.05 -5.61
CA ARG A 62 -12.29 -1.90 -6.16
C ARG A 62 -11.71 -1.51 -7.50
N LEU A 63 -12.60 -1.39 -8.49
CA LEU A 63 -12.30 -1.11 -9.89
C LEU A 63 -13.06 0.14 -10.31
N LYS A 64 -12.35 1.20 -10.68
CA LYS A 64 -12.95 2.41 -11.27
C LYS A 64 -13.00 2.22 -12.79
N LEU A 65 -14.18 1.93 -13.31
CA LEU A 65 -14.42 1.78 -14.74
C LEU A 65 -14.51 3.16 -15.41
N SER A 66 -14.16 3.24 -16.69
CA SER A 66 -14.31 4.45 -17.49
C SER A 66 -15.76 4.71 -17.88
N ASP A 67 -16.55 3.63 -18.02
CA ASP A 67 -17.99 3.65 -18.22
C ASP A 67 -18.63 2.51 -17.41
N ARG A 68 -19.80 2.76 -16.82
CA ARG A 68 -20.60 1.76 -16.10
C ARG A 68 -21.14 0.65 -17.02
N THR A 69 -21.18 0.86 -18.33
CA THR A 69 -21.61 -0.16 -19.31
C THR A 69 -20.72 -1.41 -19.26
N PHE A 70 -19.44 -1.26 -18.89
CA PHE A 70 -18.51 -2.38 -18.70
C PHE A 70 -18.75 -3.20 -17.43
N PHE A 71 -19.65 -2.77 -16.53
CA PHE A 71 -19.81 -3.40 -15.21
C PHE A 71 -20.11 -4.90 -15.29
N SER A 72 -21.08 -5.30 -16.11
CA SER A 72 -21.48 -6.71 -16.23
C SER A 72 -20.40 -7.56 -16.89
N GLU A 73 -19.74 -7.01 -17.92
CA GLU A 73 -18.67 -7.71 -18.64
C GLU A 73 -17.50 -8.02 -17.71
N VAL A 74 -17.05 -7.01 -16.94
CA VAL A 74 -15.93 -7.17 -16.01
C VAL A 74 -16.25 -8.14 -14.87
N VAL A 75 -17.48 -8.14 -14.36
CA VAL A 75 -17.92 -9.11 -13.35
C VAL A 75 -17.90 -10.54 -13.92
N ASN A 76 -18.45 -10.73 -15.12
CA ASN A 76 -18.50 -12.04 -15.76
C ASN A 76 -17.10 -12.59 -16.04
N GLU A 77 -16.19 -11.76 -16.58
CA GLU A 77 -14.84 -12.21 -16.88
C GLU A 77 -14.05 -12.56 -15.62
N ILE A 78 -14.18 -11.78 -14.54
CA ILE A 78 -13.56 -12.11 -13.25
C ILE A 78 -14.15 -13.41 -12.66
N HIS A 79 -15.45 -13.64 -12.84
CA HIS A 79 -16.08 -14.89 -12.44
C HIS A 79 -15.48 -16.07 -13.23
N GLU A 80 -15.34 -15.96 -14.56
CA GLU A 80 -14.76 -17.00 -15.41
C GLU A 80 -13.30 -17.29 -15.06
N ILE A 81 -12.47 -16.25 -14.85
CA ILE A 81 -11.07 -16.39 -14.42
C ILE A 81 -10.95 -17.17 -13.11
N LEU A 82 -11.91 -16.99 -12.20
CA LEU A 82 -11.93 -17.62 -10.87
C LEU A 82 -12.87 -18.84 -10.79
N ASN A 83 -13.42 -19.30 -11.92
CA ASN A 83 -14.49 -20.29 -11.94
C ASN A 83 -14.05 -21.61 -11.30
N LYS A 84 -12.82 -22.05 -11.56
CA LYS A 84 -12.24 -23.23 -10.92
C LYS A 84 -12.17 -23.08 -9.40
N GLU A 85 -11.72 -21.93 -8.91
CA GLU A 85 -11.61 -21.64 -7.48
C GLU A 85 -12.98 -21.54 -6.81
N ILE A 86 -13.98 -21.01 -7.52
CA ILE A 86 -15.37 -20.92 -7.07
C ILE A 86 -15.99 -22.31 -6.95
N LEU A 87 -15.88 -23.16 -7.98
CA LEU A 87 -16.43 -24.52 -8.00
C LEU A 87 -15.82 -25.43 -6.91
N ASN A 88 -14.62 -25.11 -6.44
CA ASN A 88 -13.93 -25.83 -5.37
C ASN A 88 -14.09 -25.16 -3.99
N ASP A 89 -15.02 -24.19 -3.83
CA ASP A 89 -15.27 -23.44 -2.59
C ASP A 89 -14.04 -22.72 -2.01
N MET A 90 -13.02 -22.44 -2.84
CA MET A 90 -11.82 -21.72 -2.42
C MET A 90 -12.03 -20.20 -2.42
N VAL A 91 -12.94 -19.71 -3.26
CA VAL A 91 -13.27 -18.29 -3.40
C VAL A 91 -14.78 -18.10 -3.53
N SER A 92 -15.33 -17.12 -2.82
CA SER A 92 -16.70 -16.63 -3.02
C SER A 92 -16.69 -15.13 -3.31
N ILE A 93 -17.45 -14.71 -4.31
CA ILE A 93 -17.53 -13.32 -4.77
C ILE A 93 -18.83 -12.70 -4.27
N LYS A 94 -18.75 -11.51 -3.67
CA LYS A 94 -19.92 -10.67 -3.34
C LYS A 94 -19.71 -9.25 -3.87
N LEU A 95 -20.74 -8.69 -4.50
CA LEU A 95 -20.77 -7.27 -4.83
C LEU A 95 -21.24 -6.46 -3.63
N ASP A 96 -20.73 -5.24 -3.48
CA ASP A 96 -21.11 -4.33 -2.39
C ASP A 96 -20.97 -2.86 -2.84
N ASN A 97 -21.45 -1.93 -2.03
CA ASN A 97 -21.34 -0.49 -2.27
C ASN A 97 -19.98 0.02 -1.81
N TYR A 98 -19.34 0.86 -2.62
CA TYR A 98 -18.10 1.51 -2.22
C TYR A 98 -18.39 2.84 -1.52
N GLN A 99 -18.02 2.90 -0.25
CA GLN A 99 -18.05 4.13 0.54
C GLN A 99 -16.65 4.66 0.76
N ARG A 100 -16.42 5.92 0.38
CA ARG A 100 -15.16 6.63 0.62
C ARG A 100 -15.04 7.05 2.08
N GLU A 101 -13.87 6.83 2.66
CA GLU A 101 -13.53 7.19 4.05
C GLU A 101 -12.96 8.62 4.10
N LEU A 102 -13.73 9.62 3.65
CA LEU A 102 -13.27 11.01 3.49
C LEU A 102 -12.65 11.57 4.79
N GLU A 103 -13.30 11.34 5.92
CA GLU A 103 -12.89 11.82 7.23
C GLU A 103 -11.56 11.22 7.68
N ARG A 104 -11.30 9.96 7.30
CA ARG A 104 -10.07 9.25 7.69
C ARG A 104 -8.82 9.86 7.09
N TYR A 105 -8.91 10.38 5.87
CA TYR A 105 -7.73 10.92 5.16
C TYR A 105 -7.65 12.44 5.21
N GLY A 106 -8.72 13.13 5.64
CA GLY A 106 -8.71 14.58 5.83
C GLY A 106 -8.48 15.39 4.56
N ILE A 107 -8.65 14.77 3.39
CA ILE A 107 -8.39 15.38 2.07
C ILE A 107 -9.72 15.65 1.36
N LYS A 108 -9.83 16.85 0.77
CA LYS A 108 -11.04 17.29 0.05
C LYS A 108 -11.25 16.50 -1.24
N ASP A 109 -10.19 16.27 -2.02
CA ASP A 109 -10.23 15.47 -3.24
C ASP A 109 -9.72 14.04 -2.99
N PHE A 110 -10.65 13.15 -2.63
CA PHE A 110 -10.32 11.76 -2.34
C PHE A 110 -9.83 10.97 -3.56
N ASP A 111 -10.08 11.47 -4.78
CA ASP A 111 -9.57 10.84 -6.01
C ASP A 111 -8.02 10.83 -6.00
N ASP A 112 -7.40 11.81 -5.34
CA ASP A 112 -5.96 11.85 -5.19
C ASP A 112 -5.44 10.74 -4.26
N VAL A 113 -6.14 10.42 -3.17
CA VAL A 113 -5.81 9.31 -2.28
C VAL A 113 -6.01 7.96 -2.99
N GLU A 114 -7.08 7.81 -3.75
CA GLU A 114 -7.34 6.61 -4.56
C GLU A 114 -6.25 6.38 -5.61
N THR A 115 -5.62 7.46 -6.09
CA THR A 115 -4.46 7.38 -6.99
C THR A 115 -3.27 6.75 -6.28
N LEU A 116 -2.98 7.15 -5.04
CA LEU A 116 -1.93 6.51 -4.22
C LEU A 116 -2.21 5.03 -3.98
N PHE A 117 -3.46 4.67 -3.65
CA PHE A 117 -3.86 3.27 -3.48
C PHE A 117 -3.69 2.46 -4.75
N PHE A 118 -3.98 3.04 -5.90
CA PHE A 118 -3.79 2.39 -7.19
C PHE A 118 -2.31 2.11 -7.44
N TYR A 119 -1.43 3.10 -7.31
CA TYR A 119 0.01 2.91 -7.51
C TYR A 119 0.60 1.90 -6.54
N ASN A 120 0.22 1.93 -5.25
CA ASN A 120 0.69 0.94 -4.29
C ASN A 120 0.15 -0.47 -4.60
N SER A 121 -1.10 -0.59 -5.04
CA SER A 121 -1.68 -1.90 -5.40
C SER A 121 -0.94 -2.53 -6.57
N ILE A 122 -0.66 -1.77 -7.64
CA ILE A 122 0.16 -2.23 -8.76
C ILE A 122 1.56 -2.62 -8.28
N THR A 123 2.24 -1.72 -7.57
CA THR A 123 3.60 -1.95 -7.04
C THR A 123 3.68 -3.22 -6.17
N THR A 124 2.67 -3.46 -5.34
CA THR A 124 2.60 -4.65 -4.49
C THR A 124 2.30 -5.92 -5.29
N LEU A 125 1.48 -5.85 -6.34
CA LEU A 125 1.28 -6.99 -7.25
C LEU A 125 2.58 -7.34 -7.99
N ASN A 126 3.36 -6.34 -8.39
CA ASN A 126 4.67 -6.55 -9.03
C ASN A 126 5.62 -7.27 -8.08
N PHE A 127 5.62 -6.89 -6.78
CA PHE A 127 6.37 -7.62 -5.76
C PHE A 127 5.91 -9.09 -5.67
N ILE A 128 4.59 -9.32 -5.64
CA ILE A 128 4.00 -10.67 -5.53
C ILE A 128 4.37 -11.52 -6.76
N GLU A 129 4.33 -10.96 -7.95
CA GLU A 129 4.72 -11.64 -9.21
C GLU A 129 6.20 -11.98 -9.22
N LYS A 130 7.08 -11.01 -8.90
CA LYS A 130 8.53 -11.27 -8.83
C LYS A 130 8.93 -12.26 -7.75
N ARG A 131 8.09 -12.45 -6.72
CA ARG A 131 8.23 -13.56 -5.78
C ARG A 131 7.94 -14.90 -6.44
N GLU A 132 6.85 -15.02 -7.19
CA GLU A 132 6.52 -16.27 -7.91
C GLU A 132 7.56 -16.61 -8.99
N ASP A 133 8.13 -15.59 -9.65
CA ASP A 133 9.25 -15.75 -10.59
C ASP A 133 10.58 -16.18 -9.91
N GLY A 134 10.63 -16.23 -8.57
CA GLY A 134 11.82 -16.55 -7.80
C GLY A 134 12.87 -15.43 -7.70
N LEU A 135 12.60 -14.25 -8.28
CA LEU A 135 13.50 -13.08 -8.25
C LEU A 135 13.49 -12.37 -6.90
N LEU A 136 12.38 -12.43 -6.17
CA LEU A 136 12.23 -11.97 -4.80
C LEU A 136 11.76 -13.12 -3.89
N LYS A 137 11.97 -12.96 -2.59
CA LYS A 137 11.54 -13.94 -1.58
C LYS A 137 10.39 -13.37 -0.76
N ASP A 138 9.54 -14.24 -0.21
CA ASP A 138 8.48 -13.79 0.72
C ASP A 138 9.09 -13.09 1.96
N SER A 139 10.30 -13.51 2.37
CA SER A 139 11.09 -12.87 3.43
C SER A 139 11.52 -11.43 3.12
N ASP A 140 11.35 -10.95 1.90
CA ASP A 140 11.74 -9.60 1.47
C ASP A 140 10.64 -8.56 1.74
N ARG A 141 9.40 -8.99 2.08
CA ARG A 141 8.27 -8.06 2.32
C ARG A 141 8.60 -6.95 3.32
N TRP A 142 9.30 -7.26 4.42
CA TRP A 142 9.63 -6.24 5.41
C TRP A 142 10.66 -5.23 4.90
N GLN A 143 11.60 -5.67 4.06
CA GLN A 143 12.59 -4.78 3.41
C GLN A 143 11.89 -3.91 2.37
N PHE A 144 10.98 -4.50 1.60
CA PHE A 144 10.19 -3.79 0.62
C PHE A 144 9.24 -2.78 1.27
N GLY A 145 8.61 -3.13 2.40
CA GLY A 145 7.78 -2.21 3.19
C GLY A 145 8.58 -1.01 3.72
N LEU A 146 9.80 -1.25 4.23
CA LEU A 146 10.72 -0.16 4.60
C LEU A 146 11.09 0.73 3.42
N PHE A 147 11.46 0.11 2.29
CA PHE A 147 11.76 0.81 1.05
C PHE A 147 10.60 1.69 0.61
N TYR A 148 9.39 1.13 0.53
CA TYR A 148 8.21 1.84 0.03
C TYR A 148 7.79 2.97 0.97
N ALA A 149 7.83 2.76 2.29
CA ALA A 149 7.55 3.82 3.26
C ALA A 149 8.56 4.97 3.14
N ASN A 150 9.87 4.68 3.06
CA ASN A 150 10.89 5.71 2.83
C ASN A 150 10.70 6.42 1.46
N TYR A 151 10.33 5.67 0.43
CA TYR A 151 10.06 6.20 -0.91
C TYR A 151 8.88 7.18 -0.89
N ILE A 152 7.75 6.81 -0.30
CA ILE A 152 6.57 7.68 -0.15
C ILE A 152 6.94 8.96 0.59
N LEU A 153 7.60 8.88 1.75
CA LEU A 153 8.03 10.10 2.48
C LEU A 153 8.95 10.99 1.63
N SER A 154 9.77 10.39 0.77
CA SER A 154 10.63 11.14 -0.15
C SER A 154 9.86 11.79 -1.30
N LEU A 155 8.79 11.15 -1.79
CA LEU A 155 7.92 11.72 -2.82
C LEU A 155 7.23 13.00 -2.32
N PHE A 156 6.88 13.06 -1.04
CA PHE A 156 6.34 14.25 -0.38
C PHE A 156 7.41 15.32 -0.06
N ASN A 157 8.63 15.17 -0.61
CA ASN A 157 9.77 16.07 -0.41
C ASN A 157 10.15 16.28 1.07
N MET A 158 9.82 15.32 1.95
CA MET A 158 10.15 15.45 3.36
C MET A 158 11.66 15.35 3.57
N ASN A 159 12.21 16.33 4.28
CA ASN A 159 13.61 16.33 4.69
C ASN A 159 13.84 15.33 5.84
N ILE A 160 15.10 15.11 6.21
CA ILE A 160 15.46 14.12 7.23
C ILE A 160 14.86 14.43 8.62
N LYS A 161 14.69 15.71 8.96
CA LYS A 161 14.09 16.13 10.24
C LYS A 161 12.61 15.79 10.25
N GLU A 162 11.88 16.16 9.21
CA GLU A 162 10.44 15.87 9.05
C GLU A 162 10.17 14.37 9.02
N LYS A 163 11.00 13.61 8.29
CA LYS A 163 10.95 12.14 8.28
C LYS A 163 11.13 11.56 9.67
N LEU A 164 12.10 12.06 10.45
CA LEU A 164 12.34 11.63 11.82
C LEU A 164 11.17 11.97 12.76
N GLU A 165 10.59 13.16 12.64
CA GLU A 165 9.41 13.58 13.40
C GLU A 165 8.21 12.67 13.10
N PHE A 166 7.91 12.45 11.82
CA PHE A 166 6.82 11.58 11.37
C PHE A 166 6.94 10.15 11.91
N VAL A 167 8.10 9.50 11.75
CA VAL A 167 8.24 8.10 12.19
C VAL A 167 8.28 7.97 13.70
N LYS A 168 8.75 8.99 14.43
CA LYS A 168 8.70 9.00 15.90
C LYS A 168 7.28 9.09 16.43
N LEU A 169 6.42 9.90 15.81
CA LEU A 169 5.01 10.00 16.18
C LEU A 169 4.32 8.64 16.04
N ASN A 170 4.55 7.95 14.92
CA ASN A 170 3.99 6.62 14.68
C ASN A 170 4.62 5.55 15.60
N ASP A 171 5.95 5.53 15.76
CA ASP A 171 6.63 4.60 16.69
C ASP A 171 6.13 4.79 18.12
N ALA A 172 5.86 6.02 18.57
CA ALA A 172 5.28 6.27 19.89
C ALA A 172 3.87 5.69 20.03
N SER A 173 2.98 5.96 19.07
CA SER A 173 1.61 5.41 19.05
C SER A 173 1.60 3.89 19.08
N PHE A 174 2.43 3.24 18.26
CA PHE A 174 2.57 1.79 18.29
C PHE A 174 3.24 1.25 19.54
N SER A 175 4.17 2.00 20.13
CA SER A 175 4.83 1.61 21.37
C SER A 175 3.84 1.58 22.52
N GLU A 176 2.84 2.46 22.53
CA GLU A 176 1.72 2.41 23.47
C GLU A 176 0.82 1.19 23.19
N GLU A 177 0.36 1.01 21.95
CA GLU A 177 -0.49 -0.14 21.54
C GLU A 177 0.13 -1.49 21.90
N PHE A 178 1.42 -1.66 21.63
CA PHE A 178 2.15 -2.91 21.89
C PHE A 178 2.82 -2.97 23.27
N ASN A 179 2.52 -2.00 24.16
CA ASN A 179 3.08 -1.93 25.51
C ASN A 179 4.61 -2.10 25.55
N LYS A 180 5.33 -1.31 24.73
CA LYS A 180 6.79 -1.40 24.57
C LYS A 180 7.50 -1.14 25.89
N ASN A 181 7.93 -2.23 26.52
CA ASN A 181 8.76 -2.19 27.71
C ASN A 181 10.27 -2.22 27.34
N LYS A 182 11.13 -2.13 28.37
CA LYS A 182 12.59 -2.18 28.20
C LYS A 182 13.06 -3.46 27.48
N VAL A 183 12.37 -4.58 27.68
CA VAL A 183 12.72 -5.88 27.06
C VAL A 183 12.43 -5.84 25.57
N LEU A 184 11.22 -5.45 25.16
CA LEU A 184 10.85 -5.35 23.74
C LEU A 184 11.72 -4.32 23.01
N ASN A 185 11.99 -3.16 23.62
CA ASN A 185 12.91 -2.19 23.04
C ASN A 185 14.33 -2.77 22.81
N LYS A 186 14.86 -3.55 23.76
CA LYS A 186 16.17 -4.22 23.62
C LYS A 186 16.15 -5.27 22.50
N GLN A 187 15.05 -6.01 22.34
CA GLN A 187 14.88 -6.97 21.25
C GLN A 187 14.83 -6.29 19.88
N LEU A 188 14.06 -5.20 19.76
CA LEU A 188 13.98 -4.40 18.53
C LEU A 188 15.33 -3.79 18.18
N ASP A 189 16.05 -3.23 19.15
CA ASP A 189 17.39 -2.68 18.94
C ASP A 189 18.38 -3.75 18.45
N LYS A 190 18.37 -4.94 19.06
CA LYS A 190 19.20 -6.07 18.62
C LYS A 190 18.86 -6.48 17.19
N LYS A 191 17.57 -6.58 16.84
CA LYS A 191 17.12 -6.92 15.48
C LYS A 191 17.52 -5.86 14.46
N TYR A 192 17.38 -4.58 14.80
CA TYR A 192 17.79 -3.47 13.94
C TYR A 192 19.29 -3.52 13.65
N ARG A 193 20.14 -3.61 14.68
CA ARG A 193 21.60 -3.66 14.52
C ARG A 193 22.04 -4.84 13.66
N ALA A 194 21.44 -6.01 13.86
CA ALA A 194 21.73 -7.20 13.07
C ALA A 194 21.34 -7.06 11.57
N LYS A 195 20.42 -6.13 11.26
CA LYS A 195 19.88 -5.92 9.91
C LYS A 195 20.25 -4.55 9.32
N GLU A 196 21.10 -3.76 9.99
CA GLU A 196 21.32 -2.34 9.63
C GLU A 196 21.79 -2.19 8.18
N ASN A 197 22.77 -3.01 7.76
CA ASN A 197 23.30 -2.97 6.40
C ASN A 197 22.24 -3.37 5.36
N ILE A 198 21.39 -4.35 5.68
CA ILE A 198 20.29 -4.79 4.81
C ILE A 198 19.25 -3.67 4.68
N ILE A 199 18.88 -3.02 5.79
CA ILE A 199 17.95 -1.88 5.79
C ILE A 199 18.48 -0.76 4.90
N LYS A 200 19.75 -0.38 5.06
CA LYS A 200 20.38 0.66 4.23
C LYS A 200 20.40 0.29 2.75
N ALA A 201 20.81 -0.93 2.43
CA ALA A 201 20.83 -1.43 1.06
C ALA A 201 19.43 -1.49 0.43
N SER A 202 18.38 -1.77 1.23
CA SER A 202 17.00 -1.86 0.74
C SER A 202 16.52 -0.56 0.10
N PHE A 203 16.95 0.60 0.60
CA PHE A 203 16.55 1.91 0.06
C PHE A 203 17.06 2.21 -1.34
N PHE A 204 18.12 1.51 -1.77
CA PHE A 204 18.76 1.67 -3.08
C PHE A 204 18.70 0.37 -3.91
N ASN A 205 17.87 -0.60 -3.49
CA ASN A 205 17.76 -1.89 -4.15
C ASN A 205 17.15 -1.70 -5.55
N SER A 206 17.93 -2.03 -6.59
CA SER A 206 17.50 -1.90 -7.99
C SER A 206 16.26 -2.71 -8.29
N ASN A 207 16.14 -3.93 -7.76
CA ASN A 207 14.95 -4.76 -7.95
C ASN A 207 13.71 -4.06 -7.39
N TYR A 208 13.78 -3.48 -6.20
CA TYR A 208 12.64 -2.73 -5.63
C TYR A 208 12.30 -1.47 -6.43
N LEU A 209 13.31 -0.76 -6.94
CA LEU A 209 13.09 0.36 -7.84
C LEU A 209 12.40 -0.09 -9.14
N THR A 210 12.76 -1.24 -9.72
CA THR A 210 12.08 -1.73 -10.94
C THR A 210 10.61 -2.04 -10.72
N LEU A 211 10.20 -2.47 -9.52
CA LEU A 211 8.79 -2.72 -9.20
C LEU A 211 7.92 -1.48 -9.35
N LEU A 212 8.50 -0.30 -9.10
CA LEU A 212 7.81 0.99 -9.25
C LEU A 212 7.46 1.28 -10.72
N HIS A 213 8.27 0.79 -11.67
CA HIS A 213 8.21 1.19 -13.08
C HIS A 213 7.69 0.09 -14.03
N GLN A 214 7.41 -1.11 -13.53
CA GLN A 214 7.35 -2.31 -14.36
C GLN A 214 6.20 -2.34 -15.39
N ASP A 215 5.00 -1.81 -15.10
CA ASP A 215 3.82 -2.31 -15.81
C ASP A 215 2.95 -1.36 -16.61
N LEU A 216 3.23 -0.05 -16.73
CA LEU A 216 2.20 0.81 -17.32
C LEU A 216 2.63 1.83 -18.38
N LYS A 217 3.90 1.92 -18.79
CA LYS A 217 4.40 3.11 -19.53
C LYS A 217 3.93 4.44 -18.90
N LEU A 218 3.52 4.39 -17.62
CA LEU A 218 3.21 5.51 -16.77
C LEU A 218 4.52 5.77 -16.07
N PRO A 219 5.40 6.64 -16.59
CA PRO A 219 6.46 7.13 -15.75
C PRO A 219 5.79 7.69 -14.51
N LEU A 220 6.16 7.15 -13.34
CA LEU A 220 5.77 7.69 -12.04
C LEU A 220 5.97 9.21 -11.98
N SER A 221 6.86 9.79 -12.77
CA SER A 221 7.43 11.10 -12.50
C SER A 221 6.51 12.33 -12.64
N PRO A 222 5.55 12.46 -13.59
CA PRO A 222 4.74 13.69 -13.65
C PRO A 222 3.40 13.55 -12.92
N LYS A 223 2.62 12.50 -13.22
CA LYS A 223 1.26 12.36 -12.68
C LYS A 223 1.24 12.09 -11.18
N ILE A 224 2.14 11.25 -10.67
CA ILE A 224 2.22 11.06 -9.22
C ILE A 224 2.73 12.32 -8.54
N LYS A 225 3.70 13.04 -9.14
CA LYS A 225 4.23 14.27 -8.58
C LYS A 225 3.17 15.36 -8.46
N THR A 226 2.38 15.59 -9.53
CA THR A 226 1.24 16.51 -9.47
C THR A 226 0.17 16.06 -8.48
N ASN A 227 -0.04 14.75 -8.32
CA ASN A 227 -0.93 14.21 -7.30
C ASN A 227 -0.38 14.47 -5.87
N ILE A 228 0.91 14.25 -5.62
CA ILE A 228 1.56 14.57 -4.36
C ILE A 228 1.46 16.07 -4.07
N GLU A 229 1.78 16.93 -5.03
CA GLU A 229 1.68 18.39 -4.88
C GLU A 229 0.25 18.80 -4.53
N ARG A 230 -0.77 18.22 -5.19
CA ARG A 230 -2.18 18.47 -4.86
C ARG A 230 -2.55 18.00 -3.46
N ILE A 231 -2.03 16.86 -3.00
CA ILE A 231 -2.28 16.36 -1.64
C ILE A 231 -1.60 17.26 -0.60
N SER A 232 -0.34 17.62 -0.83
CA SER A 232 0.41 18.51 0.05
C SER A 232 -0.28 19.88 0.17
N ASN A 233 -0.75 20.44 -0.95
CA ASN A 233 -1.46 21.73 -0.97
C ASN A 233 -2.86 21.67 -0.33
N GLN A 234 -3.47 20.49 -0.23
CA GLN A 234 -4.75 20.30 0.46
C GLN A 234 -4.61 20.11 1.97
N SER A 235 -3.41 19.78 2.45
CA SER A 235 -3.16 19.58 3.87
C SER A 235 -3.10 20.94 4.56
N SER A 236 -3.87 21.12 5.65
CA SER A 236 -3.93 22.39 6.39
C SER A 236 -2.60 22.77 7.03
N ASP A 237 -1.84 21.76 7.45
CA ASP A 237 -0.60 21.86 8.19
C ASP A 237 0.16 20.52 8.13
N GLN A 238 1.35 20.52 8.73
CA GLN A 238 2.23 19.35 8.78
C GLN A 238 1.61 18.16 9.54
N ASN A 239 0.82 18.40 10.58
CA ASN A 239 0.20 17.31 11.36
C ASN A 239 -0.90 16.62 10.55
N SER A 240 -1.72 17.38 9.82
CA SER A 240 -2.71 16.83 8.90
C SER A 240 -2.06 16.00 7.80
N LEU A 241 -0.94 16.47 7.23
CA LEU A 241 -0.17 15.70 6.26
C LEU A 241 0.38 14.40 6.87
N PHE A 242 0.96 14.48 8.08
CA PHE A 242 1.47 13.31 8.80
C PHE A 242 0.36 12.29 9.08
N TYR A 243 -0.78 12.74 9.58
CA TYR A 243 -1.91 11.87 9.84
C TYR A 243 -2.39 11.14 8.58
N MET A 244 -2.46 11.85 7.44
CA MET A 244 -2.81 11.24 6.16
C MET A 244 -1.76 10.23 5.68
N LEU A 245 -0.47 10.56 5.76
CA LEU A 245 0.62 9.67 5.39
C LEU A 245 0.65 8.40 6.25
N SER A 246 0.36 8.52 7.55
CA SER A 246 0.19 7.37 8.44
C SER A 246 -0.92 6.45 7.94
N ASN A 247 -2.07 7.00 7.54
CA ASN A 247 -3.16 6.21 6.99
C ASN A 247 -2.81 5.56 5.64
N VAL A 248 -2.07 6.25 4.76
CA VAL A 248 -1.60 5.68 3.49
C VAL A 248 -0.64 4.51 3.73
N ILE A 249 0.40 4.72 4.54
CA ILE A 249 1.40 3.68 4.84
C ILE A 249 0.76 2.48 5.57
N HIS A 250 -0.23 2.73 6.43
CA HIS A 250 -1.02 1.66 7.03
C HIS A 250 -1.70 0.79 5.98
N MET A 251 -2.35 1.41 4.98
CA MET A 251 -2.99 0.67 3.89
C MET A 251 -1.97 -0.01 2.95
N ASP A 252 -0.77 0.54 2.81
CA ASP A 252 0.33 -0.11 2.08
C ASP A 252 0.79 -1.38 2.81
N CYS A 253 0.95 -1.31 4.14
CA CYS A 253 1.24 -2.48 4.97
C CYS A 253 0.10 -3.51 4.91
N ASN A 254 -1.16 -3.05 4.87
CA ASN A 254 -2.32 -3.93 4.74
C ASN A 254 -2.30 -4.76 3.44
N ARG A 255 -1.92 -4.15 2.31
CA ARG A 255 -1.80 -4.84 1.02
C ARG A 255 -0.61 -5.80 1.00
N LEU A 256 0.52 -5.35 1.53
CA LEU A 256 1.79 -6.04 1.48
C LEU A 256 1.90 -7.24 2.42
N PHE A 257 1.41 -7.18 3.66
CA PHE A 257 1.60 -8.28 4.63
C PHE A 257 0.40 -9.21 4.67
N ARG A 258 0.66 -10.52 4.61
CA ARG A 258 -0.37 -11.58 4.58
C ARG A 258 -1.04 -11.78 5.95
N ASN A 259 -0.30 -11.55 7.02
CA ASN A 259 -0.74 -11.67 8.40
C ASN A 259 0.01 -10.66 9.27
N GLU A 260 -0.44 -10.52 10.52
CA GLU A 260 0.19 -9.68 11.54
C GLU A 260 0.57 -8.27 11.04
N GLN A 261 -0.29 -7.67 10.20
CA GLN A 261 0.00 -6.43 9.47
C GLN A 261 0.43 -5.31 10.43
N ARG A 262 -0.27 -5.16 11.56
CA ARG A 262 0.06 -4.19 12.62
C ARG A 262 1.45 -4.39 13.22
N LYS A 263 1.87 -5.65 13.45
CA LYS A 263 3.21 -5.94 14.00
C LYS A 263 4.30 -5.60 12.99
N HIS A 264 4.08 -5.92 11.72
CA HIS A 264 5.02 -5.57 10.65
C HIS A 264 5.11 -4.05 10.45
N GLU A 265 3.97 -3.35 10.48
CA GLU A 265 3.87 -1.90 10.42
C GLU A 265 4.64 -1.25 11.58
N TYR A 266 4.48 -1.74 12.81
CA TYR A 266 5.26 -1.28 13.95
C TYR A 266 6.78 -1.45 13.73
N VAL A 267 7.21 -2.62 13.28
CA VAL A 267 8.64 -2.89 13.00
C VAL A 267 9.18 -1.93 11.93
N ILE A 268 8.39 -1.60 10.90
CA ILE A 268 8.76 -0.60 9.89
C ILE A 268 9.00 0.76 10.55
N TYR A 269 8.06 1.25 11.36
CA TYR A 269 8.21 2.54 12.03
C TYR A 269 9.38 2.58 13.03
N ASP A 270 9.55 1.55 13.86
CA ASP A 270 10.69 1.48 14.81
C ASP A 270 12.03 1.48 14.07
N PHE A 271 12.15 0.71 12.98
CA PHE A 271 13.40 0.64 12.22
C PHE A 271 13.69 1.94 11.45
N LEU A 272 12.69 2.58 10.85
CA LEU A 272 12.85 3.89 10.22
C LEU A 272 13.20 4.97 11.26
N SER A 273 12.59 4.94 12.45
CA SER A 273 12.91 5.84 13.56
C SER A 273 14.38 5.74 13.97
N ARG A 274 14.91 4.52 14.12
CA ARG A 274 16.33 4.29 14.41
C ARG A 274 17.23 4.76 13.28
N PHE A 275 16.87 4.46 12.04
CA PHE A 275 17.63 4.85 10.85
C PHE A 275 17.70 6.37 10.69
N TYR A 276 16.55 7.06 10.64
CA TYR A 276 16.53 8.52 10.46
C TYR A 276 17.15 9.26 11.65
N LYS A 277 17.06 8.72 12.86
CA LYS A 277 17.76 9.28 14.02
C LYS A 277 19.27 9.29 13.78
N LYS A 278 19.83 8.18 13.30
CA LYS A 278 21.26 8.07 13.00
C LYS A 278 21.69 9.03 11.89
N GLU A 279 20.94 9.07 10.79
CA GLU A 279 21.21 9.97 9.66
C GLU A 279 21.10 11.45 10.04
N PHE A 280 20.10 11.83 10.85
CA PHE A 280 19.94 13.20 11.34
C PHE A 280 21.16 13.69 12.13
N TYR A 281 21.63 12.91 13.11
CA TYR A 281 22.82 13.30 13.89
C TYR A 281 24.11 13.25 13.08
N HIS A 282 24.23 12.35 12.11
CA HIS A 282 25.37 12.31 11.20
C HIS A 282 25.42 13.57 10.31
N ASN A 283 24.28 14.04 9.81
CA ASN A 283 24.20 15.26 8.99
C ASN A 283 24.50 16.53 9.80
N LEU A 284 24.08 16.62 11.06
CA LEU A 284 24.45 17.73 11.95
C LEU A 284 25.97 17.83 12.15
N LYS A 285 26.66 16.69 12.28
CA LYS A 285 28.13 16.66 12.44
C LYS A 285 28.90 17.04 11.17
N LYS A 286 28.31 16.88 9.98
CA LYS A 286 28.94 17.27 8.71
C LYS A 286 28.80 18.76 8.41
N ASN A 287 27.79 19.40 8.99
CA ASN A 287 27.45 20.81 8.75
C ASN A 287 27.90 21.74 9.89
N ALA A 288 28.54 21.20 10.93
CA ALA A 288 29.16 21.92 12.03
C ALA A 288 30.67 21.98 11.83
#